data_AF-A0A5B9Y5F5-F1
#
_entry.id   AF-A0A5B9Y5F5-F1
#
_cell.length_a   1.000
_cell.length_b   1.000
_cell.length_c   1.000
_cell.angle_alpha   90.00
_cell.angle_beta   90.00
_cell.angle_gamma   90.00
#
_symmetry.space_group_name_H-M   'P 1'
#
loop_
_entity.id
_entity.type
_entity.pdbx_description
1 polymer ?
#
loop_
_entity_poly.entity_id
_entity_poly.type
_entity_poly.pdbx_seq_one_letter_code
_entity_poly.pdbx_strand_id
1 'polypeptide(L)' 'MRKINLLLAIILFIMGIVPGVIYILFHPYHSNITLILLLIFFVIPGVVYLLWPSEGYLR' A
#
# COMPACT_ATOMS: atom_id res chain seq x y z
N MET A 1 -7.22 21.67 -4.78
CA MET A 1 -6.34 20.51 -5.04
C MET A 1 -5.60 20.17 -3.75
N ARG A 2 -5.88 19.02 -3.13
CA ARG A 2 -5.10 18.55 -1.97
C ARG A 2 -3.65 18.43 -2.43
N LYS A 3 -2.73 19.15 -1.79
CA LYS A 3 -1.31 18.88 -1.98
C LYS A 3 -1.06 17.51 -1.37
N ILE A 4 -1.07 16.47 -2.19
CA ILE A 4 -0.61 15.15 -1.78
C ILE A 4 0.81 15.39 -1.26
N ASN A 5 1.02 15.15 0.02
CA ASN A 5 2.33 15.31 0.60
C ASN A 5 3.20 14.21 -0.01
N LEU A 6 4.04 14.58 -0.99
CA LEU A 6 4.84 13.65 -1.78
C LEU A 6 5.62 12.70 -0.88
N LEU A 7 6.13 13.23 0.23
CA LEU A 7 6.81 12.45 1.26
C LEU A 7 5.94 11.33 1.83
N LEU A 8 4.68 11.63 2.15
CA LEU A 8 3.75 10.65 2.69
C LEU A 8 3.36 9.60 1.65
N ALA A 9 3.18 10.01 0.39
CA ALA A 9 2.93 9.08 -0.71
C ALA A 9 4.11 8.11 -0.92
N ILE A 10 5.34 8.61 -0.83
CA ILE A 10 6.56 7.80 -0.91
C ILE A 10 6.63 6.83 0.28
N ILE A 11 6.36 7.29 1.50
CA ILE A 11 6.36 6.43 2.69
C ILE A 11 5.33 5.30 2.55
N LEU A 12 4.10 5.61 2.11
CA LEU A 12 3.05 4.62 1.89
C LEU A 12 3.43 3.62 0.78
N PHE A 13 4.08 4.09 -0.28
CA PHE A 13 4.56 3.24 -1.36
C PHE A 13 5.66 2.27 -0.90
N ILE A 14 6.66 2.78 -0.15
CA ILE A 14 7.74 1.97 0.41
C ILE A 14 7.17 0.95 1.40
N MET A 15 6.32 1.38 2.33
CA MET A 15 5.67 0.48 3.29
C MET A 15 4.84 -0.60 2.61
N GLY A 16 4.27 -0.33 1.43
CA GLY A 16 3.46 -1.32 0.74
C GLY A 16 4.25 -2.32 -0.10
N ILE A 17 5.34 -1.87 -0.73
CA ILE A 17 6.11 -2.70 -1.66
C ILE A 17 7.19 -3.50 -0.95
N VAL A 18 7.86 -2.92 0.04
CA VAL A 18 8.99 -3.56 0.74
C VAL A 18 8.58 -4.90 1.38
N PRO A 19 7.44 -5.03 2.09
CA PRO A 19 7.01 -6.32 2.63
C PRO A 19 6.78 -7.37 1.53
N GLY A 20 6.19 -6.97 0.40
CA GLY A 20 5.94 -7.86 -0.75
C GLY A 20 7.23 -8.36 -1.38
N VAL A 21 8.20 -7.47 -1.57
CA VAL A 21 9.52 -7.82 -2.12
C VAL A 21 10.29 -8.72 -1.16
N ILE A 22 10.29 -8.42 0.14
CA ILE A 22 10.92 -9.26 1.17
C ILE A 22 10.25 -10.65 1.17
N TYR A 23 8.92 -10.70 1.10
CA TYR A 23 8.19 -11.97 1.09
C TYR A 23 8.58 -12.85 -0.11
N ILE A 24 8.64 -12.27 -1.31
CA ILE A 24 9.05 -12.98 -2.54
C ILE A 24 10.46 -13.53 -2.41
N LEU A 25 11.40 -12.71 -1.90
CA LEU A 25 12.81 -13.09 -1.81
C LEU A 25 13.06 -14.18 -0.76
N PHE A 26 12.37 -14.12 0.38
CA PHE A 26 12.63 -15.05 1.47
C PHE A 26 11.75 -16.30 1.44
N HIS A 27 10.60 -16.29 0.75
CA HIS A 27 9.66 -17.41 0.71
C HIS A 27 9.28 -17.81 -0.73
N PRO A 28 10.26 -18.23 -1.56
CA PRO A 28 10.03 -18.52 -2.98
C PRO A 28 9.08 -19.70 -3.26
N TYR A 29 8.82 -20.55 -2.25
CA TYR A 29 7.94 -21.73 -2.35
C TYR A 29 6.61 -21.58 -1.61
N HIS A 30 6.30 -20.40 -1.05
CA HIS A 30 5.03 -20.20 -0.37
C HIS A 30 3.90 -19.84 -1.33
N SER A 31 2.69 -20.18 -0.90
CA SER A 31 1.45 -19.99 -1.65
C SER A 31 1.26 -18.54 -2.10
N ASN A 32 0.98 -18.36 -3.39
CA ASN A 32 0.58 -17.09 -4.02
C ASN A 32 -0.53 -16.36 -3.23
N ILE A 33 -1.34 -17.12 -2.47
CA ILE A 33 -2.39 -16.59 -1.59
C ILE A 33 -1.84 -15.63 -0.54
N THR A 34 -0.69 -15.93 0.07
CA THR A 34 -0.10 -15.08 1.11
C THR A 34 0.44 -13.78 0.53
N LEU A 35 1.01 -13.85 -0.67
CA LEU A 35 1.51 -12.67 -1.41
C LEU A 35 0.36 -11.76 -1.82
N ILE A 36 -0.76 -12.34 -2.27
CA ILE A 36 -2.00 -11.62 -2.57
C ILE A 36 -2.56 -10.96 -1.31
N LEU A 37 -2.64 -11.67 -0.19
CA LEU A 37 -3.07 -11.10 1.10
C LEU A 37 -2.18 -9.93 1.52
N LEU A 38 -0.85 -10.08 1.40
CA LEU A 38 0.10 -9.04 1.73
C LEU A 38 -0.10 -7.79 0.85
N LEU A 39 -0.26 -7.97 -0.46
CA LEU A 39 -0.54 -6.87 -1.38
C LEU A 39 -1.88 -6.19 -1.07
N ILE A 40 -2.94 -6.95 -0.76
CA ILE A 40 -4.25 -6.42 -0.38
C ILE A 40 -4.13 -5.55 0.87
N PHE A 41 -3.49 -6.05 1.93
CA PHE A 41 -3.38 -5.33 3.21
C PHE A 41 -2.55 -4.04 3.12
N PHE A 42 -1.67 -3.92 2.14
CA PHE A 42 -0.72 -2.81 2.06
C PHE A 42 -0.98 -1.86 0.89
N VAL A 43 -1.35 -2.37 -0.28
CA VAL A 43 -1.66 -1.56 -1.47
C VAL A 43 -3.02 -0.89 -1.31
N ILE A 44 -4.04 -1.58 -0.79
CA ILE A 44 -5.38 -1.01 -0.69
C ILE A 44 -5.42 0.21 0.25
N PRO A 45 -4.86 0.20 1.46
CA PRO A 45 -4.86 1.40 2.30
C PRO A 45 -4.11 2.58 1.67
N GLY A 46 -3.00 2.30 0.96
CA GLY A 46 -2.24 3.33 0.25
C GLY A 46 -3.03 3.93 -0.92
N VAL A 47 -3.68 3.09 -1.73
CA VAL A 47 -4.53 3.53 -2.86
C VAL A 47 -5.76 4.26 -2.35
N VAL A 48 -6.42 3.74 -1.32
CA VAL A 48 -7.56 4.39 -0.67
C VAL A 48 -7.13 5.75 -0.14
N TYR A 49 -5.99 5.85 0.55
CA TYR A 49 -5.49 7.13 1.05
C TYR A 49 -5.23 8.15 -0.06
N LEU A 50 -4.59 7.72 -1.16
CA LEU A 50 -4.28 8.58 -2.31
C LEU A 50 -5.53 9.05 -3.05
N LEU A 51 -6.50 8.15 -3.24
CA LEU A 51 -7.75 8.43 -3.95
C LEU A 51 -8.84 9.03 -3.04
N TRP A 52 -8.67 8.98 -1.71
CA TRP A 52 -9.64 9.52 -0.77
C TRP A 52 -9.81 11.01 -1.02
N PRO A 53 -11.03 11.49 -1.31
CA PRO A 53 -11.27 12.90 -1.54
C PRO A 53 -10.81 13.73 -0.33
N SER A 54 -10.32 14.94 -0.59
CA SER A 54 -9.79 15.85 0.44
C SER A 54 -10.81 16.19 1.52
N GLU A 55 -12.07 16.06 1.19
CA GLU A 55 -13.23 16.23 2.04
C GLU A 55 -13.68 14.81 2.35
N GLY A 56 -13.36 14.32 3.55
CA GLY A 56 -13.91 13.04 4.00
C GLY A 56 -15.44 13.08 3.91
N TYR A 57 -16.09 11.92 3.97
CA TYR A 57 -17.55 11.77 3.95
C TYR A 57 -18.27 12.41 5.18
N LEU A 58 -17.66 13.41 5.81
CA LEU A 58 -18.12 14.20 6.93
C LEU A 58 -17.66 15.65 6.69
N ARG A 59 -18.42 16.41 5.89
CA ARG A 59 -18.46 17.89 5.80
C ARG A 59 -17.14 18.66 5.58
#